data_AF-A0ABC8VQ80-F1
#
_entry.id   AF-A0ABC8VQ80-F1
#
_cell.length_a   1.000
_cell.length_b   1.000
_cell.length_c   1.000
_cell.angle_alpha   90.00
_cell.angle_beta   90.00
_cell.angle_gamma   90.00
#
_symmetry.space_group_name_H-M   'P 1'
#
loop_
_entity.id
_entity.type
_entity.pdbx_description
1 polymer ?
#
loop_
_entity_poly.entity_id
_entity_poly.type
_entity_poly.pdbx_seq_one_letter_code
_entity_poly.pdbx_strand_id
1 'polypeptide(L)'
;MSAISAERKEREAILKTYWDERRRTARERMLSFAELGEADRKRGHLPALPPLEILNFTDLLGRAWGWDSLMPCSSLHYWLQYKKYLHDYYDHNISKVNDDLNLNGDDGNGLAALADSCIMMEHELESMMMRRPKVSNDRELSLSCKITRCAHEISKMKCSDFPAAAVALKCITKEADLMCQLLVCGCTASALIFCGRIREHALSFMTLKGPEHVAAAATMMGATKEANLICELLKNGLDGHGSELLWSKTIRDGALRAMIKISDEYSAEDSTMGSIVEKNVSGESDDKNCSKDELVQDDNVKETEKINQKIKVKSVNEDS
;
A
#
# COMPACT_ATOMS: atom_id res chain seq x y z
N MET A 1 8.46 24.92 41.44
CA MET A 1 9.07 24.09 40.37
C MET A 1 9.27 22.61 40.76
N SER A 2 9.19 22.19 42.03
CA SER A 2 9.44 20.79 42.45
C SER A 2 8.26 19.81 42.20
N ALA A 3 7.02 20.22 42.47
CA ALA A 3 5.84 19.33 42.37
C ALA A 3 5.52 18.90 40.92
N ILE A 4 5.61 19.82 39.95
CA ILE A 4 5.38 19.53 38.52
C ILE A 4 6.42 18.52 37.98
N SER A 5 7.63 18.49 38.56
CA SER A 5 8.67 17.53 38.18
C SER A 5 8.42 16.13 38.74
N ALA A 6 7.84 16.02 39.95
CA ALA A 6 7.50 14.75 40.57
C ALA A 6 6.32 14.05 39.86
N GLU A 7 5.24 14.80 39.58
CA GLU A 7 4.08 14.28 38.84
C GLU A 7 4.44 13.80 37.43
N ARG A 8 5.36 14.51 36.76
CA ARG A 8 5.85 14.10 35.43
C ARG A 8 6.60 12.77 35.49
N LYS A 9 7.48 12.58 36.47
CA LYS A 9 8.23 11.33 36.66
C LYS A 9 7.33 10.15 36.99
N GLU A 10 6.29 10.38 37.81
CA GLU A 10 5.30 9.36 38.13
C GLU A 10 4.50 8.93 36.88
N ARG A 11 4.04 9.89 36.07
CA ARG A 11 3.38 9.59 34.79
C ARG A 11 4.28 8.81 33.83
N GLU A 12 5.55 9.21 33.71
CA GLU A 12 6.54 8.50 32.89
C GLU A 12 6.76 7.06 33.39
N ALA A 13 6.78 6.82 34.70
CA ALA A 13 6.91 5.48 35.28
C ALA A 13 5.67 4.61 35.04
N ILE A 14 4.47 5.18 35.16
CA ILE A 14 3.21 4.49 34.84
C ILE A 14 3.17 4.10 33.36
N LEU A 15 3.49 5.03 32.47
CA LEU A 15 3.54 4.76 31.03
C LEU A 15 4.58 3.69 30.71
N LYS A 16 5.76 3.74 31.31
CA LYS A 16 6.80 2.72 31.13
C LYS A 16 6.29 1.34 31.55
N THR A 17 5.69 1.23 32.74
CA THR A 17 5.13 -0.03 33.25
C THR A 17 4.03 -0.56 32.33
N TYR A 18 3.16 0.32 31.83
CA TYR A 18 2.11 -0.03 30.87
C TYR A 18 2.70 -0.59 29.57
N TRP A 19 3.71 0.06 28.99
CA TRP A 19 4.34 -0.40 27.76
C TRP A 19 5.16 -1.69 27.96
N ASP A 20 5.79 -1.87 29.12
CA ASP A 20 6.49 -3.10 29.48
C ASP A 20 5.52 -4.29 29.60
N GLU A 21 4.39 -4.09 30.27
CA GLU A 21 3.30 -5.07 30.35
C GLU A 21 2.75 -5.42 28.98
N ARG A 22 2.49 -4.39 28.17
CA ARG A 22 1.91 -4.53 26.85
C ARG A 22 2.82 -5.31 25.90
N ARG A 23 4.15 -5.11 25.99
CA ARG A 23 5.16 -5.88 25.26
C ARG A 23 5.24 -7.32 25.76
N ARG A 24 5.21 -7.55 27.08
CA ARG A 24 5.31 -8.90 27.66
C ARG A 24 4.12 -9.79 27.28
N THR A 25 2.93 -9.21 27.24
CA THR A 25 1.68 -9.91 26.90
C THR A 25 1.31 -9.81 25.41
N ALA A 26 2.18 -9.22 24.57
CA ALA A 26 1.88 -8.94 23.17
C ALA A 26 1.47 -10.20 22.40
N ARG A 27 2.26 -11.27 22.51
CA ARG A 27 2.00 -12.50 21.77
C ARG A 27 0.71 -13.19 22.20
N GLU A 28 0.45 -13.26 23.51
CA GLU A 28 -0.78 -13.84 24.06
C GLU A 28 -2.02 -13.05 23.61
N ARG A 29 -1.95 -11.72 23.62
CA ARG A 29 -3.01 -10.88 23.06
C ARG A 29 -3.22 -11.10 21.57
N MET A 30 -2.15 -11.28 20.79
CA MET A 30 -2.26 -11.53 19.35
C MET A 30 -2.79 -12.93 19.03
N LEU A 31 -2.60 -13.90 19.93
CA LEU A 31 -3.09 -15.26 19.75
C LEU A 31 -4.63 -15.32 19.63
N SER A 32 -5.36 -14.52 20.41
CA SER A 32 -6.82 -14.47 20.32
C SER A 32 -7.32 -13.95 18.96
N PHE A 33 -6.63 -12.95 18.38
CA PHE A 33 -6.92 -12.47 17.01
C PHE A 33 -6.58 -13.53 15.96
N ALA A 34 -5.50 -14.29 16.16
CA ALA A 34 -5.13 -15.41 15.30
C ALA A 34 -6.19 -16.51 15.30
N GLU A 35 -6.68 -16.91 16.46
CA GLU A 35 -7.73 -17.92 16.60
C GLU A 35 -9.06 -17.47 15.98
N LEU A 36 -9.45 -16.22 16.22
CA LEU A 36 -10.68 -15.66 15.67
C LEU A 36 -10.62 -15.59 14.14
N GLY A 37 -9.54 -15.01 13.59
CA GLY A 37 -9.37 -14.88 12.15
C GLY A 37 -9.25 -16.23 11.44
N GLU A 38 -8.57 -17.21 12.05
CA GLU A 38 -8.51 -18.58 11.54
C GLU A 38 -9.91 -19.21 11.48
N ALA A 39 -10.72 -19.02 12.52
CA ALA A 39 -12.08 -19.52 12.58
C ALA A 39 -13.00 -18.85 11.54
N ASP A 40 -12.88 -17.54 11.33
CA ASP A 40 -13.63 -16.81 10.30
C ASP A 40 -13.31 -17.31 8.91
N ARG A 41 -12.01 -17.44 8.57
CA ARG A 41 -11.60 -17.96 7.26
C ARG A 41 -12.06 -19.39 7.03
N LYS A 42 -12.01 -20.27 8.05
CA LYS A 42 -12.54 -21.65 7.93
C LYS A 42 -14.04 -21.70 7.62
N ARG A 43 -14.79 -20.66 8.01
CA ARG A 43 -16.21 -20.50 7.67
C ARG A 43 -16.45 -19.81 6.32
N GLY A 44 -15.39 -19.41 5.61
CA GLY A 44 -15.49 -18.62 4.38
C GLY A 44 -15.83 -17.14 4.62
N HIS A 45 -15.71 -16.65 5.85
CA HIS A 45 -15.94 -15.25 6.17
C HIS A 45 -14.65 -14.44 6.04
N LEU A 46 -14.80 -13.14 5.75
CA LEU A 46 -13.71 -12.18 5.81
C LEU A 46 -13.25 -12.02 7.26
N PRO A 47 -11.94 -12.22 7.56
CA PRO A 47 -11.44 -12.06 8.91
C PRO A 47 -11.47 -10.59 9.31
N ALA A 48 -11.75 -10.30 10.58
CA ALA A 48 -11.57 -8.96 11.11
C ALA A 48 -10.10 -8.50 10.99
N LEU A 49 -9.87 -7.22 10.73
CA LEU A 49 -8.51 -6.67 10.61
C LEU A 49 -7.78 -6.81 11.97
N PRO A 50 -6.69 -7.59 12.05
CA PRO A 50 -5.95 -7.72 13.29
C PRO A 50 -5.17 -6.44 13.61
N PRO A 51 -4.83 -6.18 14.88
CA PRO A 51 -3.96 -5.07 15.25
C PRO A 51 -2.60 -5.18 14.56
N LEU A 52 -2.03 -4.06 14.09
CA LEU A 52 -0.71 -4.03 13.41
C LEU A 52 0.44 -4.62 14.25
N GLU A 53 0.29 -4.68 15.57
CA GLU A 53 1.21 -5.38 16.47
C GLU A 53 1.42 -6.86 16.09
N ILE A 54 0.45 -7.48 15.42
CA ILE A 54 0.53 -8.85 14.91
C ILE A 54 1.65 -9.05 13.88
N LEU A 55 2.10 -7.97 13.21
CA LEU A 55 3.20 -8.01 12.25
C LEU A 55 4.52 -8.46 12.88
N ASN A 56 4.65 -8.39 14.21
CA ASN A 56 5.80 -8.92 14.93
C ASN A 56 5.76 -10.46 15.06
N PHE A 57 4.65 -11.10 14.71
CA PHE A 57 4.38 -12.52 14.89
C PHE A 57 3.85 -13.12 13.58
N THR A 58 4.75 -13.39 12.62
CA THR A 58 4.42 -13.89 11.28
C THR A 58 3.53 -15.14 11.31
N ASP A 59 3.77 -16.06 12.26
CA ASP A 59 2.96 -17.26 12.47
C ASP A 59 1.51 -16.93 12.86
N LEU A 60 1.32 -15.96 13.76
CA LEU A 60 0.00 -15.52 14.20
C LEU A 60 -0.71 -14.72 13.11
N LEU A 61 0.02 -13.91 12.34
CA LEU A 61 -0.53 -13.18 11.20
C LEU A 61 -1.05 -14.12 10.11
N GLY A 62 -0.29 -15.16 9.75
CA GLY A 62 -0.74 -16.18 8.80
C GLY A 62 -2.01 -16.90 9.28
N ARG A 63 -2.17 -17.07 10.60
CA ARG A 63 -3.39 -17.63 11.19
C ARG A 63 -4.54 -16.64 11.26
N ALA A 64 -4.32 -15.37 11.59
CA ALA A 64 -5.36 -14.34 11.71
C ALA A 64 -5.88 -13.87 10.35
N TRP A 65 -4.96 -13.53 9.46
CA TRP A 65 -5.23 -12.87 8.18
C TRP A 65 -5.05 -13.81 6.98
N GLY A 66 -4.00 -14.63 7.02
CA GLY A 66 -3.60 -15.44 5.88
C GLY A 66 -2.70 -14.68 4.91
N TRP A 67 -2.48 -15.26 3.74
CA TRP A 67 -1.60 -14.72 2.71
C TRP A 67 -2.30 -14.48 1.36
N ASP A 68 -3.60 -14.78 1.27
CA ASP A 68 -4.34 -14.67 0.01
C ASP A 68 -4.68 -13.22 -0.35
N SER A 69 -4.91 -12.36 0.64
CA SER A 69 -5.11 -10.92 0.48
C SER A 69 -4.04 -10.12 1.22
N LEU A 70 -3.70 -8.94 0.71
CA LEU A 70 -2.78 -8.02 1.37
C LEU A 70 -3.46 -7.42 2.61
N MET A 71 -2.79 -7.41 3.76
CA MET A 71 -3.30 -6.78 4.97
C MET A 71 -3.27 -5.26 4.79
N PRO A 72 -4.41 -4.54 4.93
CA PRO A 72 -4.45 -3.09 4.77
C PRO A 72 -3.48 -2.38 5.73
N CYS A 73 -2.64 -1.48 5.20
CA CYS A 73 -1.83 -0.59 6.01
C CYS A 73 -2.66 0.61 6.48
N SER A 74 -3.07 0.61 7.75
CA SER A 74 -3.84 1.73 8.34
C SER A 74 -2.98 2.77 9.06
N SER A 75 -1.72 2.45 9.36
CA SER A 75 -0.80 3.34 10.07
C SER A 75 0.65 3.11 9.68
N LEU A 76 1.35 4.20 9.39
CA LEU A 76 2.78 4.19 9.03
C LEU A 76 3.71 4.07 10.25
N HIS A 77 3.18 4.03 11.48
CA HIS A 77 3.98 3.86 12.70
C HIS A 77 4.65 2.48 12.79
N TYR A 78 4.11 1.48 12.08
CA TYR A 78 4.66 0.13 11.97
C TYR A 78 5.31 -0.12 10.61
N TRP A 79 5.78 0.93 9.93
CA TRP A 79 6.24 0.83 8.55
C TRP A 79 7.34 -0.22 8.35
N LEU A 80 8.34 -0.29 9.23
CA LEU A 80 9.42 -1.27 9.15
C LEU A 80 8.90 -2.71 9.23
N GLN A 81 7.96 -2.97 10.16
CA GLN A 81 7.33 -4.29 10.30
C GLN A 81 6.43 -4.60 9.11
N TYR A 82 5.72 -3.59 8.61
CA TYR A 82 4.85 -3.73 7.44
C TYR A 82 5.66 -4.02 6.18
N LYS A 83 6.82 -3.39 6.01
CA LYS A 83 7.75 -3.67 4.92
C LYS A 83 8.25 -5.12 4.95
N LYS A 84 8.64 -5.61 6.14
CA LYS A 84 8.95 -7.04 6.31
C LYS A 84 7.77 -7.93 5.92
N TYR A 85 6.57 -7.58 6.35
CA TYR A 85 5.36 -8.28 5.94
C TYR A 85 5.12 -8.25 4.42
N LEU A 86 5.42 -7.15 3.72
CA LEU A 86 5.31 -7.08 2.27
C LEU A 86 6.26 -8.07 1.58
N HIS A 87 7.49 -8.23 2.09
CA HIS A 87 8.40 -9.28 1.63
C HIS A 87 7.81 -10.68 1.86
N ASP A 88 7.36 -10.97 3.08
CA ASP A 88 6.75 -12.27 3.38
C ASP A 88 5.53 -12.52 2.47
N TYR A 89 4.67 -11.52 2.26
CA TYR A 89 3.51 -11.61 1.38
C TYR A 89 3.89 -11.86 -0.08
N TYR A 90 4.95 -11.22 -0.58
CA TYR A 90 5.48 -11.45 -1.92
C TYR A 90 5.93 -12.91 -2.07
N ASP A 91 6.76 -13.40 -1.15
CA ASP A 91 7.33 -14.75 -1.19
C ASP A 91 6.23 -15.84 -1.19
N HIS A 92 5.15 -15.63 -0.45
CA HIS A 92 4.00 -16.56 -0.42
C HIS A 92 3.17 -16.56 -1.71
N ASN A 93 3.26 -15.50 -2.52
CA ASN A 93 2.36 -15.29 -3.65
C ASN A 93 3.07 -15.28 -5.01
N ILE A 94 4.40 -15.18 -5.05
CA ILE A 94 5.15 -15.05 -6.30
C ILE A 94 5.04 -16.28 -7.20
N SER A 95 4.95 -17.49 -6.63
CA SER A 95 4.74 -18.72 -7.42
C SER A 95 3.41 -18.70 -8.16
N LYS A 96 2.31 -18.42 -7.44
CA LYS A 96 0.96 -18.26 -8.02
C LYS A 96 0.95 -17.17 -9.09
N VAL A 97 1.66 -16.07 -8.86
CA VAL A 97 1.75 -14.97 -9.83
C VAL A 97 2.55 -15.37 -11.06
N ASN A 98 3.66 -16.09 -10.91
CA ASN A 98 4.44 -16.57 -12.04
C ASN A 98 3.65 -17.57 -12.91
N ASP A 99 2.83 -18.41 -12.28
CA ASP A 99 1.92 -19.31 -12.99
C ASP A 99 0.83 -18.54 -13.74
N ASP A 100 0.14 -17.60 -13.07
CA ASP A 100 -0.86 -16.74 -13.73
C ASP A 100 -0.27 -15.90 -14.88
N LEU A 101 1.00 -15.51 -14.74
CA LEU A 101 1.71 -14.67 -15.70
C LEU A 101 2.44 -15.47 -16.78
N ASN A 102 2.43 -16.81 -16.71
CA ASN A 102 3.23 -17.69 -17.56
C ASN A 102 4.73 -17.30 -17.62
N LEU A 103 5.29 -16.75 -16.54
CA LEU A 103 6.71 -16.32 -16.51
C LEU A 103 7.68 -17.50 -16.40
N ASN A 104 7.17 -18.70 -16.13
CA ASN A 104 7.97 -19.93 -16.00
C ASN A 104 8.25 -20.62 -17.36
N GLY A 105 7.78 -20.06 -18.48
CA GLY A 105 8.03 -20.58 -19.82
C GLY A 105 9.45 -20.28 -20.33
N ASP A 106 10.10 -21.28 -20.94
CA ASP A 106 11.47 -21.24 -21.49
C ASP A 106 11.65 -20.31 -22.72
N ASP A 107 10.58 -19.64 -23.17
CA ASP A 107 10.56 -18.87 -24.42
C ASP A 107 10.75 -17.35 -24.25
N GLY A 108 10.85 -16.84 -23.02
CA GLY A 108 11.13 -15.42 -22.75
C GLY A 108 10.04 -14.45 -23.24
N ASN A 109 8.87 -14.97 -23.61
CA ASN A 109 7.77 -14.21 -24.25
C ASN A 109 6.75 -13.63 -23.24
N GLY A 110 6.82 -14.00 -21.97
CA GLY A 110 5.84 -13.60 -20.95
C GLY A 110 5.74 -12.08 -20.74
N LEU A 111 6.87 -11.36 -20.72
CA LEU A 111 6.87 -9.92 -20.49
C LEU A 111 6.33 -9.12 -21.69
N ALA A 112 6.65 -9.55 -22.92
CA ALA A 112 6.11 -8.94 -24.14
C ALA A 112 4.59 -9.12 -24.22
N ALA A 113 4.08 -10.32 -23.92
CA ALA A 113 2.65 -10.58 -23.86
C ALA A 113 1.93 -9.71 -22.81
N LEU A 114 2.56 -9.50 -21.64
CA LEU A 114 2.02 -8.60 -20.61
C LEU A 114 2.01 -7.15 -21.05
N ALA A 115 3.06 -6.71 -21.75
CA ALA A 115 3.13 -5.37 -22.30
C ALA A 115 2.04 -5.14 -23.36
N ASP A 116 1.85 -6.08 -24.28
CA ASP A 116 0.82 -6.01 -25.31
C ASP A 116 -0.58 -6.00 -24.69
N SER A 117 -0.83 -6.85 -23.69
CA SER A 117 -2.10 -6.84 -22.95
C SER A 117 -2.35 -5.52 -22.22
N CYS A 118 -1.29 -4.93 -21.64
CA CYS A 118 -1.38 -3.64 -20.97
C CYS A 118 -1.71 -2.52 -21.97
N ILE A 119 -1.04 -2.50 -23.13
CA ILE A 119 -1.27 -1.54 -24.21
C ILE A 119 -2.69 -1.64 -24.74
N MET A 120 -3.17 -2.86 -25.02
CA MET A 120 -4.54 -3.09 -25.49
C MET A 120 -5.58 -2.55 -24.51
N MET A 121 -5.42 -2.84 -23.21
CA MET A 121 -6.37 -2.41 -22.19
C MET A 121 -6.34 -0.88 -21.98
N GLU A 122 -5.18 -0.25 -22.04
CA GLU A 122 -5.06 1.22 -21.99
C GLU A 122 -5.74 1.88 -23.19
N HIS A 123 -5.60 1.32 -24.40
CA HIS A 123 -6.33 1.82 -25.57
C HIS A 123 -7.85 1.66 -25.46
N GLU A 124 -8.33 0.55 -24.87
CA GLU A 124 -9.75 0.38 -24.59
C GLU A 124 -10.26 1.45 -23.62
N LEU A 125 -9.51 1.69 -22.53
CA LEU A 125 -9.82 2.73 -21.57
C LEU A 125 -9.85 4.13 -22.21
N GLU A 126 -8.83 4.50 -22.98
CA GLU A 126 -8.78 5.76 -23.74
C GLU A 126 -10.02 5.92 -24.64
N SER A 127 -10.37 4.87 -25.38
CA SER A 127 -11.54 4.84 -26.25
C SER A 127 -12.84 5.07 -25.48
N MET A 128 -12.99 4.47 -24.30
CA MET A 128 -14.15 4.67 -23.45
C MET A 128 -14.22 6.08 -22.84
N MET A 129 -13.08 6.62 -22.41
CA MET A 129 -12.99 7.97 -21.84
C MET A 129 -13.30 9.05 -22.87
N MET A 130 -12.83 8.90 -24.12
CA MET A 130 -13.11 9.82 -25.22
C MET A 130 -14.60 9.88 -25.59
N ARG A 131 -15.35 8.78 -25.40
CA ARG A 131 -16.81 8.77 -25.63
C ARG A 131 -17.60 9.51 -24.55
N ARG A 132 -16.96 9.97 -23.46
CA ARG A 132 -17.61 10.62 -22.31
C ARG A 132 -17.02 12.00 -21.98
N PRO A 133 -17.34 13.04 -22.77
CA PRO A 133 -16.73 14.37 -22.64
C PRO A 133 -17.10 15.16 -21.37
N LYS A 134 -17.88 14.59 -20.43
CA LYS A 134 -18.32 15.28 -19.20
C LYS A 134 -17.30 15.23 -18.05
N VAL A 135 -16.25 14.42 -18.15
CA VAL A 135 -15.19 14.32 -17.15
C VAL A 135 -13.90 14.82 -17.79
N SER A 136 -13.20 15.78 -17.16
CA SER A 136 -11.85 16.17 -17.61
C SER A 136 -10.94 14.96 -17.46
N ASN A 137 -10.52 14.41 -18.61
CA ASN A 137 -9.80 13.16 -18.72
C ASN A 137 -8.32 13.36 -19.06
N ASP A 138 -7.86 14.62 -19.16
CA ASP A 138 -6.54 14.95 -19.71
C ASP A 138 -5.39 14.31 -18.93
N ARG A 139 -5.50 14.27 -17.60
CA ARG A 139 -4.50 13.60 -16.74
C ARG A 139 -4.43 12.10 -17.01
N GLU A 140 -5.58 11.44 -17.09
CA GLU A 140 -5.65 10.00 -17.30
C GLU A 140 -5.24 9.62 -18.72
N LEU A 141 -5.61 10.40 -19.74
CA LEU A 141 -5.14 10.21 -21.12
C LEU A 141 -3.63 10.41 -21.24
N SER A 142 -3.07 11.42 -20.55
CA SER A 142 -1.62 11.63 -20.48
C SER A 142 -0.92 10.46 -19.81
N LEU A 143 -1.52 9.90 -18.75
CA LEU A 143 -0.99 8.72 -18.07
C LEU A 143 -1.03 7.49 -18.99
N SER A 144 -2.13 7.23 -19.68
CA SER A 144 -2.26 6.14 -20.66
C SER A 144 -1.18 6.24 -21.75
N CYS A 145 -0.94 7.42 -22.31
CA CYS A 145 0.16 7.66 -23.25
C CYS A 145 1.54 7.29 -22.68
N LYS A 146 1.82 7.65 -21.42
CA LYS A 146 3.09 7.31 -20.75
C LYS A 146 3.22 5.81 -20.52
N ILE A 147 2.14 5.17 -20.09
CA ILE A 147 2.08 3.72 -19.85
C ILE A 147 2.34 2.96 -21.14
N THR A 148 1.60 3.27 -22.22
CA THR A 148 1.74 2.59 -23.51
C THR A 148 3.16 2.70 -24.06
N ARG A 149 3.78 3.88 -23.96
CA ARG A 149 5.18 4.08 -24.35
C ARG A 149 6.15 3.25 -23.50
N CYS A 150 5.97 3.25 -22.17
CA CYS A 150 6.82 2.48 -21.27
C CYS A 150 6.67 0.96 -21.48
N ALA A 151 5.45 0.46 -21.65
CA ALA A 151 5.17 -0.93 -21.96
C ALA A 151 5.86 -1.37 -23.27
N HIS A 152 5.83 -0.52 -24.31
CA HIS A 152 6.55 -0.76 -25.57
C HIS A 152 8.09 -0.78 -25.42
N GLU A 153 8.64 -0.04 -24.47
CA GLU A 153 10.08 -0.08 -24.17
C GLU A 153 10.44 -1.37 -23.43
N ILE A 154 9.63 -1.74 -22.42
CA ILE A 154 9.81 -2.95 -21.61
C ILE A 154 9.64 -4.23 -22.44
N SER A 155 8.73 -4.25 -23.42
CA SER A 155 8.54 -5.42 -24.30
C SER A 155 9.77 -5.77 -25.15
N LYS A 156 10.71 -4.84 -25.27
CA LYS A 156 11.98 -5.01 -26.00
C LYS A 156 13.15 -5.37 -25.08
N MET A 157 12.95 -5.33 -23.76
CA MET A 157 13.98 -5.64 -22.77
C MET A 157 14.08 -7.15 -22.52
N LYS A 158 15.27 -7.65 -22.15
CA LYS A 158 15.45 -9.05 -21.75
C LYS A 158 15.00 -9.25 -20.30
N CYS A 159 14.29 -10.36 -20.07
CA CYS A 159 13.40 -10.60 -18.92
C CYS A 159 14.07 -10.78 -17.54
N SER A 160 15.40 -10.68 -17.42
CA SER A 160 16.13 -10.97 -16.17
C SER A 160 16.17 -9.83 -15.17
N ASP A 161 15.90 -8.60 -15.59
CA ASP A 161 16.39 -7.44 -14.83
C ASP A 161 15.35 -6.87 -13.84
N PHE A 162 14.05 -7.18 -14.00
CA PHE A 162 12.98 -6.52 -13.22
C PHE A 162 11.73 -7.37 -12.97
N PRO A 163 11.67 -8.23 -11.92
CA PRO A 163 10.44 -8.92 -11.53
C PRO A 163 9.28 -7.95 -11.19
N ALA A 164 9.60 -6.72 -10.79
CA ALA A 164 8.61 -5.66 -10.54
C ALA A 164 7.89 -5.18 -11.81
N ALA A 165 8.52 -5.26 -12.99
CA ALA A 165 7.93 -4.79 -14.25
C ALA A 165 6.74 -5.64 -14.68
N ALA A 166 6.85 -6.97 -14.60
CA ALA A 166 5.75 -7.88 -14.93
C ALA A 166 4.54 -7.68 -14.00
N VAL A 167 4.81 -7.53 -12.69
CA VAL A 167 3.78 -7.25 -11.69
C VAL A 167 3.12 -5.89 -11.94
N ALA A 168 3.89 -4.87 -12.29
CA ALA A 168 3.39 -3.54 -12.60
C ALA A 168 2.50 -3.53 -13.86
N LEU A 169 2.91 -4.21 -14.94
CA LEU A 169 2.10 -4.34 -16.16
C LEU A 169 0.75 -5.01 -15.86
N LYS A 170 0.74 -6.07 -15.05
CA LYS A 170 -0.51 -6.74 -14.63
C LYS A 170 -1.39 -5.82 -13.78
N CYS A 171 -0.77 -5.10 -12.83
CA CYS A 171 -1.46 -4.14 -11.97
C CYS A 171 -2.14 -3.05 -12.79
N ILE A 172 -1.40 -2.42 -13.71
CA ILE A 172 -1.94 -1.40 -14.61
C ILE A 172 -3.08 -1.95 -15.46
N THR A 173 -2.89 -3.13 -16.07
CA THR A 173 -3.93 -3.78 -16.89
C THR A 173 -5.23 -3.99 -16.10
N LYS A 174 -5.14 -4.49 -14.85
CA LYS A 174 -6.32 -4.74 -14.02
C LYS A 174 -6.97 -3.48 -13.48
N GLU A 175 -6.18 -2.45 -13.17
CA GLU A 175 -6.70 -1.14 -12.80
C GLU A 175 -7.38 -0.43 -13.98
N ALA A 176 -6.87 -0.59 -15.21
CA ALA A 176 -7.48 -0.07 -16.42
C ALA A 176 -8.81 -0.80 -16.76
N ASP A 177 -8.85 -2.14 -16.69
CA ASP A 177 -10.12 -2.90 -16.81
C ASP A 177 -11.13 -2.45 -15.75
N LEU A 178 -10.69 -2.23 -14.50
CA LEU A 178 -11.56 -1.71 -13.44
C LEU A 178 -12.10 -0.33 -13.77
N MET A 179 -11.28 0.58 -14.30
CA MET A 179 -11.75 1.88 -14.77
C MET A 179 -12.78 1.73 -15.89
N CYS A 180 -12.58 0.82 -16.85
CA CYS A 180 -13.56 0.51 -17.88
C CYS A 180 -14.90 0.06 -17.26
N GLN A 181 -14.89 -0.88 -16.31
CA GLN A 181 -16.11 -1.33 -15.63
C GLN A 181 -16.79 -0.20 -14.84
N LEU A 182 -16.02 0.60 -14.11
CA LEU A 182 -16.54 1.77 -13.36
C LEU A 182 -17.19 2.79 -14.30
N LEU A 183 -16.63 2.97 -15.51
CA LEU A 183 -17.26 3.77 -16.55
C LEU A 183 -18.58 3.12 -16.97
N VAL A 184 -18.62 1.83 -17.35
CA VAL A 184 -19.87 1.15 -17.73
C VAL A 184 -20.97 1.35 -16.67
N CYS A 185 -20.64 1.13 -15.40
CA CYS A 185 -21.57 1.25 -14.27
C CYS A 185 -21.94 2.70 -13.87
N GLY A 186 -21.31 3.72 -14.47
CA GLY A 186 -21.59 5.12 -14.15
C GLY A 186 -21.12 5.56 -12.76
N CYS A 187 -20.05 4.95 -12.25
CA CYS A 187 -19.48 5.26 -10.93
C CYS A 187 -18.87 6.66 -10.84
N THR A 188 -18.51 7.07 -9.62
CA THR A 188 -18.01 8.41 -9.30
C THR A 188 -16.61 8.68 -9.85
N ALA A 189 -16.31 9.96 -10.14
CA ALA A 189 -14.99 10.40 -10.55
C ALA A 189 -13.88 10.04 -9.54
N SER A 190 -14.22 9.96 -8.24
CA SER A 190 -13.28 9.57 -7.19
C SER A 190 -12.72 8.15 -7.38
N ALA A 191 -13.53 7.21 -7.85
CA ALA A 191 -13.09 5.83 -8.10
C ALA A 191 -12.11 5.77 -9.29
N LEU A 192 -12.35 6.58 -10.33
CA LEU A 192 -11.44 6.70 -11.48
C LEU A 192 -10.09 7.32 -11.08
N ILE A 193 -10.12 8.41 -10.32
CA ILE A 193 -8.90 9.05 -9.80
C ILE A 193 -8.09 8.06 -8.95
N PHE A 194 -8.77 7.26 -8.13
CA PHE A 194 -8.11 6.27 -7.29
C PHE A 194 -7.37 5.22 -8.12
N CYS A 195 -8.01 4.66 -9.16
CA CYS A 195 -7.36 3.72 -10.07
C CYS A 195 -6.19 4.39 -10.83
N GLY A 196 -6.38 5.62 -11.30
CA GLY A 196 -5.32 6.42 -11.93
C GLY A 196 -4.08 6.59 -11.05
N ARG A 197 -4.25 6.83 -9.75
CA ARG A 197 -3.13 6.91 -8.79
C ARG A 197 -2.39 5.59 -8.63
N ILE A 198 -3.09 4.46 -8.55
CA ILE A 198 -2.44 3.14 -8.48
C ILE A 198 -1.65 2.88 -9.76
N ARG A 199 -2.22 3.17 -10.94
CA ARG A 199 -1.53 3.03 -12.24
C ARG A 199 -0.28 3.89 -12.33
N GLU A 200 -0.34 5.13 -11.84
CA GLU A 200 0.79 6.06 -11.80
C GLU A 200 1.94 5.54 -10.94
N HIS A 201 1.66 5.06 -9.72
CA HIS A 201 2.69 4.46 -8.88
C HIS A 201 3.21 3.13 -9.46
N ALA A 202 2.34 2.29 -10.02
CA ALA A 202 2.75 1.06 -10.67
C ALA A 202 3.71 1.32 -11.85
N LEU A 203 3.42 2.34 -12.67
CA LEU A 203 4.32 2.81 -13.73
C LEU A 203 5.68 3.23 -13.17
N SER A 204 5.70 4.01 -12.08
CA SER A 204 6.96 4.44 -11.44
C SER A 204 7.77 3.26 -10.88
N PHE A 205 7.10 2.17 -10.49
CA PHE A 205 7.73 1.00 -9.90
C PHE A 205 8.27 -0.01 -10.92
N MET A 206 7.93 0.13 -12.21
CA MET A 206 8.43 -0.76 -13.26
C MET A 206 9.97 -0.79 -13.33
N THR A 207 10.60 0.33 -13.06
CA THR A 207 12.06 0.50 -13.14
C THR A 207 12.72 0.61 -11.77
N LEU A 208 11.97 0.38 -10.69
CA LEU A 208 12.46 0.50 -9.33
C LEU A 208 13.55 -0.54 -9.07
N LYS A 209 14.69 -0.06 -8.57
CA LYS A 209 15.86 -0.87 -8.21
C LYS A 209 16.06 -0.91 -6.70
N GLY A 210 16.92 -1.80 -6.24
CA GLY A 210 17.27 -1.91 -4.82
C GLY A 210 16.25 -2.73 -4.02
N PRO A 211 16.37 -2.77 -2.68
CA PRO A 211 15.57 -3.65 -1.84
C PRO A 211 14.05 -3.35 -1.90
N GLU A 212 13.68 -2.13 -2.27
CA GLU A 212 12.28 -1.66 -2.33
C GLU A 212 11.43 -2.33 -3.40
N HIS A 213 12.04 -2.91 -4.44
CA HIS A 213 11.30 -3.50 -5.55
C HIS A 213 10.37 -4.64 -5.10
N VAL A 214 10.75 -5.40 -4.06
CA VAL A 214 9.92 -6.49 -3.53
C VAL A 214 8.69 -5.94 -2.82
N ALA A 215 8.88 -4.94 -1.96
CA ALA A 215 7.78 -4.28 -1.27
C ALA A 215 6.82 -3.60 -2.25
N ALA A 216 7.35 -2.94 -3.27
CA ALA A 216 6.57 -2.36 -4.36
C ALA A 216 5.77 -3.43 -5.11
N ALA A 217 6.42 -4.52 -5.51
CA ALA A 217 5.75 -5.65 -6.18
C ALA A 217 4.64 -6.25 -5.31
N ALA A 218 4.88 -6.45 -4.01
CA ALA A 218 3.88 -6.95 -3.06
C ALA A 218 2.62 -6.06 -3.02
N THR A 219 2.80 -4.73 -2.93
CA THR A 219 1.67 -3.79 -2.91
C THR A 219 0.87 -3.82 -4.22
N MET A 220 1.56 -3.90 -5.36
CA MET A 220 0.92 -4.04 -6.68
C MET A 220 0.19 -5.37 -6.82
N MET A 221 0.74 -6.49 -6.34
CA MET A 221 0.05 -7.78 -6.32
C MET A 221 -1.23 -7.73 -5.49
N GLY A 222 -1.18 -7.10 -4.31
CA GLY A 222 -2.36 -6.86 -3.48
C GLY A 222 -3.42 -6.04 -4.21
N ALA A 223 -3.03 -4.88 -4.76
CA ALA A 223 -3.94 -4.02 -5.53
C ALA A 223 -4.56 -4.74 -6.73
N THR A 224 -3.75 -5.50 -7.47
CA THR A 224 -4.17 -6.27 -8.66
C THR A 224 -5.26 -7.28 -8.33
N LYS A 225 -5.08 -8.06 -7.26
CA LYS A 225 -6.05 -9.09 -6.83
C LYS A 225 -7.40 -8.46 -6.51
N GLU A 226 -7.38 -7.39 -5.73
CA GLU A 226 -8.59 -6.70 -5.31
C GLU A 226 -9.25 -5.93 -6.45
N ALA A 227 -8.47 -5.37 -7.39
CA ALA A 227 -9.02 -4.74 -8.59
C ALA A 227 -9.77 -5.77 -9.45
N ASN A 228 -9.19 -6.97 -9.63
CA ASN A 228 -9.85 -8.06 -10.33
C ASN A 228 -11.14 -8.51 -9.65
N LEU A 229 -11.13 -8.67 -8.32
CA LEU A 229 -12.32 -9.02 -7.55
C LEU A 229 -13.43 -7.98 -7.71
N ILE A 230 -13.09 -6.68 -7.62
CA ILE A 230 -14.09 -5.61 -7.84
C ILE A 230 -14.62 -5.66 -9.28
N CYS A 231 -13.79 -5.89 -10.30
CA CYS A 231 -14.26 -6.07 -11.67
C CYS A 231 -15.28 -7.20 -11.79
N GLU A 232 -15.00 -8.36 -11.19
CA GLU A 232 -15.89 -9.52 -11.21
C GLU A 232 -17.21 -9.23 -10.51
N LEU A 233 -17.17 -8.56 -9.35
CA LEU A 233 -18.37 -8.12 -8.62
C LEU A 233 -19.21 -7.12 -9.44
N LEU A 234 -18.56 -6.17 -10.14
CA LEU A 234 -19.27 -5.22 -11.01
C LEU A 234 -19.91 -5.92 -12.23
N LYS A 235 -19.25 -6.92 -12.81
CA LYS A 235 -19.75 -7.70 -13.96
C LYS A 235 -20.93 -8.61 -13.58
N ASN A 236 -20.89 -9.20 -12.40
CA ASN A 236 -21.89 -10.18 -11.94
C ASN A 236 -23.09 -9.53 -11.20
N GLY A 237 -23.02 -8.23 -10.89
CA GLY A 237 -24.00 -7.52 -10.09
C GLY A 237 -23.66 -7.53 -8.60
N LEU A 238 -24.04 -6.46 -7.90
CA LEU A 238 -23.62 -6.20 -6.50
C LEU A 238 -24.53 -6.80 -5.43
N ASP A 239 -25.52 -7.62 -5.82
CA ASP A 239 -26.55 -8.11 -4.92
C ASP A 239 -25.95 -8.99 -3.81
N GLY A 240 -25.96 -8.48 -2.57
CA GLY A 240 -25.44 -9.19 -1.40
C GLY A 240 -23.94 -9.10 -1.16
N HIS A 241 -23.16 -8.47 -2.05
CA HIS A 241 -21.69 -8.43 -2.00
C HIS A 241 -21.10 -7.08 -1.54
N GLY A 242 -21.89 -6.30 -0.80
CA GLY A 242 -21.47 -4.97 -0.33
C GLY A 242 -20.27 -5.03 0.62
N SER A 243 -20.18 -6.07 1.45
CA SER A 243 -19.05 -6.30 2.37
C SER A 243 -17.74 -6.53 1.63
N GLU A 244 -17.75 -7.37 0.61
CA GLU A 244 -16.60 -7.76 -0.18
C GLU A 244 -16.10 -6.57 -0.99
N LEU A 245 -17.02 -5.82 -1.62
CA LEU A 245 -16.67 -4.59 -2.32
C LEU A 245 -16.01 -3.56 -1.40
N LEU A 246 -16.55 -3.37 -0.20
CA LEU A 246 -15.97 -2.44 0.78
C LEU A 246 -14.60 -2.91 1.24
N TRP A 247 -14.46 -4.22 1.48
CA TRP A 247 -13.22 -4.84 1.92
C TRP A 247 -12.10 -4.71 0.89
N SER A 248 -12.38 -5.03 -0.37
CA SER A 248 -11.43 -4.86 -1.48
C SER A 248 -11.01 -3.41 -1.64
N LYS A 249 -11.94 -2.45 -1.46
CA LYS A 249 -11.58 -1.02 -1.44
C LYS A 249 -10.63 -0.67 -0.28
N THR A 250 -10.87 -1.21 0.91
CA THR A 250 -9.98 -1.00 2.08
C THR A 250 -8.59 -1.57 1.83
N ILE A 251 -8.48 -2.77 1.26
CA ILE A 251 -7.19 -3.37 0.92
C ILE A 251 -6.46 -2.54 -0.14
N ARG A 252 -7.15 -2.11 -1.19
CA ARG A 252 -6.56 -1.24 -2.22
C ARG A 252 -6.12 0.11 -1.65
N ASP A 253 -6.86 0.72 -0.73
CA ASP A 253 -6.44 1.95 -0.04
C ASP A 253 -5.16 1.73 0.77
N GLY A 254 -5.09 0.61 1.51
CA GLY A 254 -3.87 0.20 2.22
C GLY A 254 -2.67 -0.03 1.30
N ALA A 255 -2.89 -0.66 0.14
CA ALA A 255 -1.89 -0.86 -0.88
C ALA A 255 -1.38 0.49 -1.42
N LEU A 256 -2.28 1.40 -1.82
CA LEU A 256 -1.92 2.72 -2.33
C LEU A 256 -1.12 3.54 -1.29
N ARG A 257 -1.51 3.50 -0.01
CA ARG A 257 -0.74 4.15 1.08
C ARG A 257 0.68 3.63 1.18
N ALA A 258 0.86 2.31 1.06
CA ALA A 258 2.17 1.69 1.05
C ALA A 258 2.96 2.07 -0.21
N MET A 259 2.34 2.12 -1.39
CA MET A 259 2.97 2.58 -2.63
C MET A 259 3.47 4.03 -2.51
N ILE A 260 2.67 4.94 -1.94
CA ILE A 260 3.09 6.33 -1.69
C ILE A 260 4.31 6.34 -0.77
N LYS A 261 4.26 5.61 0.34
CA LYS A 261 5.35 5.57 1.32
C LYS A 261 6.66 5.02 0.73
N ILE A 262 6.58 3.99 -0.11
CA ILE A 262 7.75 3.45 -0.84
C ILE A 262 8.31 4.48 -1.80
N SER A 263 7.44 5.19 -2.53
CA SER A 263 7.86 6.25 -3.47
C SER A 263 8.58 7.41 -2.76
N ASP A 264 8.09 7.79 -1.58
CA ASP A 264 8.71 8.84 -0.75
C ASP A 264 10.11 8.42 -0.25
N GLU A 265 10.26 7.16 0.17
CA GLU A 265 11.56 6.63 0.61
C GLU A 265 12.56 6.54 -0.54
N TYR A 266 12.13 6.03 -1.70
CA TYR A 266 12.98 5.95 -2.88
C TYR A 266 13.45 7.33 -3.35
N SER A 267 12.57 8.32 -3.38
CA SER A 267 12.91 9.70 -3.77
C SER A 267 13.92 10.36 -2.82
N ALA A 268 13.89 10.01 -1.54
CA ALA A 268 14.85 10.50 -0.55
C ALA A 268 16.25 9.87 -0.71
N GLU A 269 16.33 8.60 -1.10
CA GLU A 269 17.60 7.88 -1.30
C GLU A 269 18.37 8.38 -2.53
N ASP A 270 17.68 8.64 -3.65
CA ASP A 270 18.30 9.21 -4.87
C ASP A 270 18.92 10.60 -4.60
N SER A 271 18.30 11.41 -3.73
CA SER A 271 18.85 12.71 -3.30
C SER A 271 20.09 12.60 -2.42
N THR A 272 20.26 11.48 -1.70
CA THR A 272 21.40 11.26 -0.81
C THR A 272 22.62 10.75 -1.59
N MET A 273 22.43 9.94 -2.64
CA MET A 273 23.52 9.56 -3.56
C MET A 273 24.03 10.75 -4.39
N GLY A 274 23.16 11.68 -4.78
CA GLY A 274 23.57 12.92 -5.46
C GLY A 274 24.51 13.79 -4.60
N SER A 275 24.27 13.83 -3.28
CA SER A 275 25.08 14.63 -2.35
C SER A 275 26.46 14.03 -2.05
N ILE A 276 26.65 12.72 -2.20
CA ILE A 276 27.97 12.07 -2.04
C ILE A 276 28.85 12.32 -3.28
N VAL A 277 28.25 12.52 -4.46
CA VAL A 277 28.99 12.82 -5.70
C VAL A 277 29.38 14.30 -5.80
N GLU A 278 28.58 15.23 -5.26
CA GLU A 278 28.93 16.66 -5.22
C GLU A 278 30.01 17.01 -4.19
N LYS A 279 30.34 16.13 -3.24
CA LYS A 279 31.36 16.41 -2.22
C LYS A 279 32.81 16.29 -2.71
N ASN A 280 33.03 15.91 -3.98
CA ASN A 280 34.37 15.79 -4.57
C ASN A 280 34.65 16.76 -5.73
N VAL A 281 33.76 17.71 -6.03
CA VAL A 281 34.08 18.78 -6.99
C VAL A 281 33.48 20.12 -6.54
N SER A 282 34.36 21.12 -6.49
CA SER A 282 34.12 22.56 -6.38
C SER A 282 34.12 23.16 -4.97
N GLY A 283 35.21 23.89 -4.70
CA GLY A 283 35.25 24.93 -3.68
C GLY A 283 34.58 26.23 -4.16
N GLU A 284 34.37 27.11 -3.17
CA GLU A 284 34.06 28.55 -3.21
C GLU A 284 32.90 29.03 -4.10
N SER A 285 31.81 29.48 -3.48
CA SER A 285 31.57 30.91 -3.20
C SER A 285 30.13 31.18 -2.71
N ASP A 286 29.96 32.36 -2.12
CA ASP A 286 28.98 32.77 -1.10
C ASP A 286 27.54 33.09 -1.54
N ASP A 287 26.67 33.09 -0.51
CA ASP A 287 25.53 33.98 -0.25
C ASP A 287 24.32 34.04 -1.23
N LYS A 288 23.17 33.48 -0.81
CA LYS A 288 22.06 34.26 -0.20
C LYS A 288 20.83 33.41 0.17
N ASN A 289 20.28 33.79 1.32
CA ASN A 289 19.17 33.25 2.09
C ASN A 289 17.78 33.44 1.43
N CYS A 290 16.83 32.49 1.61
CA CYS A 290 15.50 32.78 2.21
C CYS A 290 14.62 31.53 2.47
N SER A 291 14.29 31.36 3.77
CA SER A 291 13.06 30.84 4.40
C SER A 291 12.46 29.47 4.05
N LYS A 292 12.55 28.56 5.03
CA LYS A 292 11.57 27.51 5.31
C LYS A 292 10.96 27.77 6.69
N ASP A 293 9.66 28.06 6.74
CA ASP A 293 8.85 27.92 7.96
C ASP A 293 7.72 26.90 7.71
N GLU A 294 7.69 25.95 8.64
CA GLU A 294 6.53 25.27 9.25
C GLU A 294 5.50 24.55 8.37
N LEU A 295 5.37 23.23 8.62
CA LEU A 295 4.11 22.60 9.06
C LEU A 295 4.35 21.11 9.35
N VAL A 296 4.88 20.79 10.54
CA VAL A 296 4.72 19.46 11.17
C VAL A 296 4.66 19.66 12.68
N GLN A 297 3.45 19.64 13.25
CA GLN A 297 3.18 19.29 14.66
C GLN A 297 1.67 19.45 14.93
N ASP A 298 0.84 18.45 14.62
CA ASP A 298 -0.56 18.48 15.06
C ASP A 298 -1.18 17.12 15.47
N ASP A 299 -0.44 16.01 15.34
CA ASP A 299 -1.01 14.67 15.62
C ASP A 299 -0.59 14.06 16.97
N ASN A 300 0.54 14.46 17.55
CA ASN A 300 0.94 14.03 18.90
C ASN A 300 0.03 14.60 20.00
N VAL A 301 -0.60 15.76 19.77
CA VAL A 301 -1.49 16.41 20.75
C VAL A 301 -2.79 15.62 20.90
N LYS A 302 -3.33 15.09 19.79
CA LYS A 302 -4.63 14.39 19.75
C LYS A 302 -4.61 13.01 20.43
N GLU A 303 -3.50 12.29 20.40
CA GLU A 303 -3.36 11.02 21.14
C GLU A 303 -3.16 11.22 22.64
N THR A 304 -2.40 12.25 23.02
CA THR A 304 -2.18 12.61 24.42
C THR A 304 -3.49 13.05 25.10
N GLU A 305 -4.36 13.75 24.36
CA GLU A 305 -5.70 14.14 24.83
C GLU A 305 -6.66 12.95 25.03
N LYS A 306 -6.63 11.95 24.14
CA LYS A 306 -7.45 10.72 24.27
C LYS A 306 -7.06 9.89 25.49
N ILE A 307 -5.77 9.85 25.84
CA ILE A 307 -5.27 9.16 27.03
C ILE A 307 -5.65 9.93 28.30
N ASN A 308 -5.54 11.26 28.29
CA ASN A 308 -5.95 12.12 29.41
C ASN A 308 -7.46 12.01 29.71
N GLN A 309 -8.31 11.86 28.69
CA GLN A 309 -9.75 11.62 28.88
C GLN A 309 -10.03 10.25 29.51
N LYS A 310 -9.31 9.18 29.13
CA LYS A 310 -9.47 7.85 29.74
C LYS A 310 -9.02 7.79 31.20
N ILE A 311 -7.98 8.54 31.57
CA ILE A 311 -7.47 8.61 32.95
C ILE A 311 -8.49 9.36 33.84
N LYS A 312 -9.09 10.44 33.32
CA LYS A 312 -10.06 11.25 34.06
C LYS A 312 -11.40 10.53 34.31
N VAL A 313 -11.79 9.61 33.43
CA VAL A 313 -13.00 8.77 33.63
C VAL A 313 -12.77 7.67 34.67
N LYS A 314 -11.55 7.15 34.79
CA LYS A 314 -11.22 6.17 35.84
C LYS A 314 -11.19 6.79 37.25
N SER A 315 -10.67 8.00 37.40
CA SER A 315 -10.61 8.68 38.70
C SER A 315 -11.97 9.12 39.24
N VAL A 316 -13.01 9.23 38.41
CA VAL A 316 -14.37 9.60 38.84
C VAL A 316 -15.20 8.38 39.26
N ASN A 317 -14.88 7.19 38.74
CA ASN A 317 -15.61 5.96 39.06
C ASN A 317 -15.05 5.21 40.29
N GLU A 318 -13.93 5.66 40.86
CA GLU A 318 -13.36 5.11 42.10
C GLU A 318 -13.79 5.91 43.35
N ASP A 319 -14.49 7.04 43.18
CA ASP A 319 -14.99 7.91 44.24
C ASP A 319 -16.54 8.01 44.27
N SER A 320 -17.27 6.99 43.77
CA SER A 320 -18.75 6.89 43.89
C SER A 320 -19.20 5.54 44.43
#